data_AF-A0A4V5N9B2-F1
#
_entry.id   AF-A0A4V5N9B2-F1
#
_cell.length_a   1.000
_cell.length_b   1.000
_cell.length_c   1.000
_cell.angle_alpha   90.00
_cell.angle_beta   90.00
_cell.angle_gamma   90.00
#
_symmetry.space_group_name_H-M   'P 1'
#
loop_
_entity.id
_entity.type
_entity.pdbx_description
1 polymer ?
#
loop_
_entity_poly.entity_id
_entity_poly.type
_entity_poly.pdbx_seq_one_letter_code
_entity_poly.pdbx_strand_id
1 'polypeptide(L)'
;MYLVTVRLRGFPAEHVAVWHQNLLDHFFYAAEDRMAVWHGMVARSVRNKYLKDLWLQWRGLLLSYDEGLVRGDAVLGAAVWRNVFRAGEGEGVVGDVGAVVGYMRRELGRLGEMGDGEIAEGKVGFGKLELKGLGARESPWMRKSFTVED
;
A
#
# COMPACT_ATOMS: atom_id res chain seq x y z
N MET A 1 -3.84 1.03 1.59
CA MET A 1 -3.79 2.50 1.49
C MET A 1 -4.15 3.00 0.10
N TYR A 2 -3.37 2.68 -0.95
CA TYR A 2 -3.62 3.17 -2.32
C TYR A 2 -5.07 3.01 -2.83
N LEU A 3 -5.65 1.80 -2.74
CA LEU A 3 -7.01 1.55 -3.26
C LEU A 3 -8.08 2.44 -2.58
N VAL A 4 -7.94 2.67 -1.27
CA VAL A 4 -8.79 3.59 -0.51
C VAL A 4 -8.55 5.02 -0.97
N THR A 5 -7.29 5.44 -1.15
CA THR A 5 -6.96 6.76 -1.70
C THR A 5 -7.62 7.03 -3.04
N VAL A 6 -7.61 6.04 -3.95
CA VAL A 6 -8.29 6.18 -5.25
C VAL A 6 -9.79 6.39 -5.05
N ARG A 7 -10.43 5.61 -4.17
CA ARG A 7 -11.87 5.77 -3.87
C ARG A 7 -12.19 7.13 -3.24
N LEU A 8 -11.35 7.62 -2.34
CA LEU A 8 -11.52 8.92 -1.69
C LEU A 8 -11.45 10.09 -2.68
N ARG A 9 -10.80 9.95 -3.84
CA ARG A 9 -10.81 10.99 -4.90
C ARG A 9 -12.19 11.18 -5.53
N GLY A 10 -13.11 10.23 -5.33
CA GLY A 10 -14.51 10.33 -5.75
C GLY A 10 -15.43 11.05 -4.75
N PHE A 11 -14.92 11.44 -3.57
CA PHE A 11 -15.72 12.21 -2.59
C PHE A 11 -15.99 13.64 -3.10
N PRO A 12 -16.96 14.36 -2.49
CA PRO A 12 -17.13 15.80 -2.71
C PRO A 12 -15.82 16.56 -2.50
N ALA A 13 -15.50 17.48 -3.40
CA ALA A 13 -14.20 18.14 -3.50
C ALA A 13 -13.77 18.83 -2.19
N GLU A 14 -14.73 19.37 -1.44
CA GLU A 14 -14.57 20.00 -0.14
C GLU A 14 -14.04 19.05 0.95
N HIS A 15 -14.22 17.74 0.76
CA HIS A 15 -13.88 16.72 1.75
C HIS A 15 -12.64 15.91 1.37
N VAL A 16 -12.37 15.72 0.08
CA VAL A 16 -11.28 14.85 -0.43
C VAL A 16 -9.94 15.11 0.28
N ALA A 17 -9.54 16.37 0.40
CA ALA A 17 -8.25 16.75 1.00
C ALA A 17 -8.14 16.34 2.48
N VAL A 18 -9.20 16.57 3.25
CA VAL A 18 -9.26 16.25 4.69
C VAL A 18 -9.25 14.74 4.90
N TRP A 19 -10.03 13.99 4.14
CA TRP A 19 -10.06 12.53 4.23
C TRP A 19 -8.74 11.89 3.80
N HIS A 20 -8.13 12.43 2.74
CA HIS A 20 -6.81 11.98 2.31
C HIS A 20 -5.75 12.20 3.40
N GLN A 21 -5.72 13.40 4.00
CA GLN A 21 -4.79 13.71 5.08
C GLN A 21 -5.01 12.81 6.29
N ASN A 22 -6.26 12.62 6.73
CA ASN A 22 -6.56 11.73 7.85
C ASN A 22 -6.08 10.28 7.60
N LEU A 23 -6.28 9.73 6.40
CA LEU A 23 -5.81 8.40 6.07
C LEU A 23 -4.27 8.29 6.17
N LEU A 24 -3.57 9.33 5.72
CA LEU A 24 -2.11 9.40 5.82
C LEU A 24 -1.67 9.50 7.28
N ASP A 25 -2.25 10.41 8.05
CA ASP A 25 -1.89 10.62 9.45
C ASP A 25 -2.00 9.31 10.25
N HIS A 26 -3.13 8.61 10.13
CA HIS A 26 -3.33 7.33 10.82
C HIS A 26 -2.34 6.25 10.36
N PHE A 27 -2.03 6.19 9.06
CA PHE A 27 -1.03 5.26 8.55
C PHE A 27 0.37 5.56 9.10
N PHE A 28 0.79 6.82 9.10
CA PHE A 28 2.12 7.21 9.57
C PHE A 28 2.26 7.13 11.10
N TYR A 29 1.20 7.36 11.86
CA TYR A 29 1.18 7.08 13.30
C TYR A 29 1.35 5.58 13.58
N ALA A 30 0.63 4.72 12.87
CA ALA A 30 0.78 3.27 13.01
C ALA A 30 2.17 2.79 12.56
N ALA A 31 2.76 3.42 11.53
CA ALA A 31 4.12 3.12 11.08
C ALA A 31 5.16 3.52 12.13
N GLU A 32 5.05 4.71 12.73
CA GLU A 32 5.96 5.15 13.80
C GLU A 32 5.85 4.23 15.03
N ASP A 33 4.63 3.89 15.44
CA ASP A 33 4.38 2.98 16.57
C ASP A 33 5.03 1.62 16.34
N ARG A 34 4.86 1.04 15.14
CA ARG A 34 5.51 -0.22 14.77
C ARG A 34 7.04 -0.10 14.79
N MET A 35 7.61 0.99 14.29
CA MET A 35 9.07 1.23 14.36
C MET A 35 9.57 1.27 15.81
N ALA A 36 8.85 1.95 16.70
CA ALA A 36 9.23 2.08 18.11
C ALA A 36 9.06 0.75 18.86
N VAL A 37 7.89 0.13 18.76
CA VAL A 37 7.48 -1.01 19.60
C VAL A 37 8.01 -2.34 19.05
N TRP A 38 7.87 -2.59 17.75
CA TRP A 38 8.17 -3.91 17.16
C TRP A 38 9.62 -4.00 16.67
N HIS A 39 10.20 -2.85 16.32
CA HIS A 39 11.55 -2.79 15.79
C HIS A 39 12.57 -2.16 16.74
N GLY A 40 12.16 -1.74 17.94
CA GLY A 40 13.06 -1.20 18.95
C GLY A 40 13.81 0.06 18.50
N MET A 41 13.28 0.81 17.53
CA MET A 41 13.92 2.04 17.05
C MET A 41 13.73 3.18 18.07
N VAL A 42 14.55 3.17 19.13
CA VAL A 42 14.45 4.13 20.26
C VAL A 42 14.72 5.57 19.80
N ALA A 43 15.71 5.75 18.92
CA ALA A 43 16.12 7.07 18.46
C ALA A 43 15.07 7.72 17.53
N ARG A 44 14.51 8.86 17.97
CA ARG A 44 13.52 9.63 17.20
C ARG A 44 14.04 10.11 15.84
N SER A 45 15.32 10.48 15.77
CA SER A 45 15.98 10.91 14.52
C SER A 45 15.98 9.80 13.46
N VAL A 46 16.21 8.56 13.88
CA VAL A 46 16.21 7.38 13.01
C VAL A 46 14.79 7.10 12.50
N ARG A 47 13.79 7.09 13.38
CA ARG A 47 12.37 6.93 12.95
C ARG A 47 11.95 8.02 11.98
N ASN A 48 12.29 9.28 12.25
CA ASN A 48 11.98 10.40 11.35
C ASN A 48 12.60 10.25 9.96
N LYS A 49 13.81 9.67 9.86
CA LYS A 49 14.44 9.35 8.57
C LYS A 49 13.60 8.31 7.82
N TYR A 50 13.28 7.19 8.45
CA TYR A 50 12.47 6.13 7.83
C TYR A 50 11.06 6.59 7.44
N LEU A 51 10.41 7.43 8.26
CA LEU A 51 9.10 8.00 7.92
C LEU A 51 9.19 8.92 6.69
N LYS A 52 10.26 9.71 6.55
CA LYS A 52 10.50 10.51 5.33
C LYS A 52 10.74 9.62 4.10
N ASP A 53 11.50 8.55 4.25
CA ASP A 53 11.74 7.59 3.17
C ASP A 53 10.43 6.91 2.75
N LEU A 54 9.61 6.48 3.72
CA LEU A 54 8.29 5.90 3.49
C LEU A 54 7.34 6.89 2.80
N TRP A 55 7.40 8.17 3.16
CA TRP A 55 6.64 9.24 2.49
C TRP A 55 7.05 9.42 1.02
N LEU A 56 8.34 9.40 0.71
CA LEU A 56 8.84 9.47 -0.67
C LEU A 56 8.38 8.23 -1.46
N GLN A 57 8.50 7.04 -0.88
CA GLN A 57 8.04 5.79 -1.50
C GLN A 57 6.54 5.82 -1.80
N TRP A 58 5.73 6.32 -0.86
CA TRP A 58 4.29 6.47 -1.03
C TRP A 58 3.94 7.34 -2.26
N ARG A 59 4.61 8.48 -2.43
CA ARG A 59 4.39 9.38 -3.57
C ARG A 59 4.81 8.75 -4.90
N GLY A 60 5.93 8.03 -4.90
CA GLY A 60 6.38 7.29 -6.09
C GLY A 60 5.40 6.17 -6.47
N LEU A 61 4.87 5.46 -5.48
CA LEU A 61 3.87 4.42 -5.67
C LEU A 61 2.57 4.99 -6.24
N LEU A 62 2.05 6.08 -5.66
CA LEU A 62 0.85 6.78 -6.15
C LEU A 62 0.93 7.05 -7.65
N LEU A 63 2.00 7.72 -8.09
CA LEU A 63 2.19 8.09 -9.49
C LEU A 63 2.20 6.86 -10.41
N SER A 64 3.00 5.84 -10.06
CA SER A 64 3.14 4.66 -10.92
C SER A 64 1.89 3.79 -10.99
N TYR A 65 1.11 3.72 -9.90
CA TYR A 65 -0.14 2.98 -9.90
C TYR A 65 -1.23 3.75 -10.63
N ASP A 66 -1.29 5.07 -10.48
CA ASP A 66 -2.22 5.92 -11.25
C ASP A 66 -1.97 5.80 -12.75
N GLU A 67 -0.69 5.83 -13.17
CA GLU A 67 -0.31 5.57 -14.56
C GLU A 67 -0.74 4.16 -15.01
N GLY A 68 -0.52 3.14 -14.18
CA GLY A 68 -0.93 1.77 -14.47
C GLY A 68 -2.45 1.60 -14.62
N LEU A 69 -3.25 2.28 -13.79
CA LEU A 69 -4.70 2.21 -13.89
C LEU A 69 -5.21 2.76 -15.23
N VAL A 70 -4.59 3.84 -15.72
CA VAL A 70 -4.97 4.52 -16.98
C VAL A 70 -4.42 3.79 -18.21
N ARG A 71 -3.16 3.34 -18.18
CA ARG A 71 -2.48 2.75 -19.35
C ARG A 71 -2.71 1.26 -19.52
N GLY A 72 -3.20 0.56 -18.49
CA GLY A 72 -3.58 -0.85 -18.56
C GLY A 72 -2.68 -1.77 -17.74
N ASP A 73 -3.05 -3.05 -17.72
CA ASP A 73 -2.55 -4.03 -16.75
C ASP A 73 -1.07 -4.36 -16.91
N ALA A 74 -0.50 -4.22 -18.11
CA ALA A 74 0.94 -4.38 -18.30
C ALA A 74 1.74 -3.31 -17.53
N VAL A 75 1.28 -2.05 -17.58
CA VAL A 75 1.94 -0.93 -16.87
C VAL A 75 1.70 -1.03 -15.37
N LEU A 76 0.47 -1.38 -14.96
CA LEU A 76 0.16 -1.61 -13.55
C LEU A 76 0.98 -2.79 -12.98
N GLY A 77 1.11 -3.88 -13.75
CA GLY A 77 1.92 -5.04 -13.41
C GLY A 77 3.40 -4.70 -13.24
N ALA A 78 3.97 -3.90 -14.15
CA ALA A 78 5.34 -3.42 -14.01
C ALA A 78 5.53 -2.57 -12.74
N ALA A 79 4.56 -1.70 -12.41
CA ALA A 79 4.61 -0.91 -11.19
C ALA A 79 4.51 -1.78 -9.92
N VAL A 80 3.62 -2.78 -9.91
CA VAL A 80 3.48 -3.76 -8.82
C VAL A 80 4.76 -4.57 -8.66
N TRP A 81 5.32 -5.08 -9.75
CA TRP A 81 6.57 -5.84 -9.76
C TRP A 81 7.73 -5.04 -9.15
N ARG A 82 7.90 -3.78 -9.56
CA ARG A 82 8.94 -2.90 -9.01
C ARG A 82 8.73 -2.60 -7.53
N ASN A 83 7.51 -2.24 -7.12
CA ASN A 83 7.24 -1.72 -5.77
C ASN A 83 7.05 -2.81 -4.72
N VAL A 84 6.33 -3.90 -5.06
CA VAL A 84 5.98 -4.98 -4.12
C VAL A 84 7.02 -6.09 -4.17
N PHE A 85 7.43 -6.48 -5.39
CA PHE A 85 8.36 -7.57 -5.61
C PHE A 85 9.82 -7.10 -5.71
N ARG A 86 10.09 -5.80 -5.52
CA ARG A 86 11.44 -5.20 -5.59
C ARG A 86 12.17 -5.49 -6.90
N ALA A 87 11.42 -5.58 -8.00
CA ALA A 87 11.94 -6.03 -9.29
C ALA A 87 12.63 -7.41 -9.25
N GLY A 88 12.22 -8.26 -8.31
CA GLY A 88 12.76 -9.60 -8.13
C GLY A 88 12.38 -10.52 -9.28
N GLU A 89 13.26 -11.46 -9.57
CA GLU A 89 13.07 -12.49 -10.59
C GLU A 89 12.93 -13.85 -9.92
N GLY A 90 12.22 -14.77 -10.56
CA GLY A 90 12.03 -16.12 -10.04
C GLY A 90 10.77 -16.80 -10.54
N GLU A 91 10.71 -18.10 -10.31
CA GLU A 91 9.54 -18.91 -10.64
C GLU A 91 8.31 -18.41 -9.87
N GLY A 92 7.18 -18.25 -10.58
CA GLY A 92 5.91 -17.81 -9.99
C GLY A 92 5.74 -16.30 -9.81
N VAL A 93 6.81 -15.48 -9.88
CA VAL A 93 6.72 -14.02 -9.69
C VAL A 93 5.76 -13.37 -10.68
N VAL A 94 5.83 -13.74 -11.96
CA VAL A 94 4.93 -13.20 -13.00
C VAL A 94 3.46 -13.53 -12.69
N GLY A 95 3.19 -14.75 -12.24
CA GLY A 95 1.84 -15.17 -11.85
C GLY A 95 1.32 -14.41 -10.64
N ASP A 96 2.16 -14.19 -9.62
CA ASP A 96 1.78 -13.42 -8.44
C ASP A 96 1.59 -11.93 -8.74
N VAL A 97 2.42 -11.34 -9.61
CA VAL A 97 2.21 -9.98 -10.10
C VAL A 97 0.84 -9.87 -10.77
N GLY A 98 0.51 -10.82 -11.65
CA GLY A 98 -0.82 -10.89 -12.28
C GLY A 98 -1.96 -11.04 -11.26
N ALA A 99 -1.77 -11.87 -10.23
CA ALA A 99 -2.75 -12.04 -9.17
C ALA A 99 -2.99 -10.75 -8.37
N VAL A 100 -1.92 -10.01 -8.02
CA VAL A 100 -2.02 -8.71 -7.35
C VAL A 100 -2.71 -7.68 -8.25
N VAL A 101 -2.39 -7.64 -9.55
CA VAL A 101 -3.06 -6.74 -10.51
C VAL A 101 -4.56 -7.03 -10.60
N GLY A 102 -4.94 -8.31 -10.79
CA GLY A 102 -6.34 -8.72 -10.85
C GLY A 102 -7.09 -8.40 -9.55
N TYR A 103 -6.43 -8.58 -8.40
CA TYR A 103 -6.94 -8.17 -7.10
C TYR A 103 -7.18 -6.66 -7.03
N MET A 104 -6.20 -5.83 -7.40
CA MET A 104 -6.35 -4.37 -7.39
C MET A 104 -7.52 -3.93 -8.25
N ARG A 105 -7.68 -4.50 -9.46
CA ARG A 105 -8.82 -4.20 -10.35
C ARG A 105 -10.16 -4.58 -9.71
N ARG A 106 -10.27 -5.79 -9.17
CA ARG A 106 -11.50 -6.28 -8.53
C ARG A 106 -11.89 -5.41 -7.33
N GLU A 107 -10.94 -5.11 -6.45
CA GLU A 107 -11.23 -4.33 -5.26
C GLU A 107 -11.50 -2.85 -5.60
N LEU A 108 -10.86 -2.27 -6.61
CA LEU A 108 -11.20 -0.92 -7.08
C LEU A 108 -12.60 -0.86 -7.69
N GLY A 109 -13.01 -1.88 -8.45
CA GLY A 109 -14.38 -1.99 -8.95
C GLY A 109 -15.39 -1.99 -7.81
N ARG A 110 -15.19 -2.87 -6.81
CA ARG A 110 -16.02 -2.93 -5.60
C ARG A 110 -16.06 -1.61 -4.84
N LEU A 111 -14.91 -0.99 -4.60
CA LEU A 111 -14.83 0.29 -3.90
C LEU A 111 -15.56 1.40 -4.68
N GLY A 112 -15.46 1.40 -6.00
CA GLY A 112 -16.13 2.37 -6.88
C GLY A 112 -17.65 2.27 -6.84
N GLU A 113 -18.20 1.09 -6.54
CA GLU A 113 -19.65 0.87 -6.40
C GLU A 113 -20.19 1.27 -5.02
N MET A 114 -19.34 1.43 -4.01
CA MET A 114 -19.76 1.82 -2.66
C MET A 114 -20.20 3.29 -2.62
N GLY A 115 -21.24 3.59 -1.85
CA GLY A 115 -21.67 4.97 -1.60
C GLY A 115 -20.69 5.74 -0.69
N ASP A 116 -20.63 7.06 -0.83
CA ASP A 116 -19.75 7.90 0.01
C ASP A 116 -20.05 7.74 1.50
N GLY A 117 -21.33 7.61 1.87
CA GLY A 117 -21.75 7.36 3.26
C GLY A 117 -21.21 6.05 3.83
N GLU A 118 -21.17 4.98 3.03
CA GLU A 118 -20.62 3.69 3.48
C GLU A 118 -19.11 3.75 3.72
N ILE A 119 -18.39 4.46 2.84
CA ILE A 119 -16.95 4.71 3.02
C ILE A 119 -16.71 5.58 4.27
N ALA A 120 -17.52 6.63 4.47
CA ALA A 120 -17.39 7.55 5.60
C ALA A 120 -17.70 6.89 6.96
N GLU A 121 -18.62 5.93 6.99
CA GLU A 121 -18.91 5.09 8.15
C GLU A 121 -17.82 4.04 8.42
N GLY A 122 -16.81 3.94 7.57
CA GLY A 122 -15.71 2.98 7.72
C GLY A 122 -16.10 1.54 7.35
N LYS A 123 -17.19 1.32 6.60
CA LYS A 123 -17.63 -0.01 6.13
C LYS A 123 -16.78 -0.53 4.97
N VAL A 124 -15.48 -0.25 4.98
CA VAL A 124 -14.53 -0.61 3.93
C VAL A 124 -13.92 -1.97 4.25
N GLY A 125 -14.07 -2.92 3.33
CA GLY A 125 -13.51 -4.26 3.47
C GLY A 125 -12.90 -4.77 2.16
N PHE A 126 -11.89 -5.61 2.29
CA PHE A 126 -11.15 -6.17 1.15
C PHE A 126 -11.37 -7.67 1.04
N GLY A 127 -11.49 -8.18 -0.18
CA GLY A 127 -11.53 -9.62 -0.45
C GLY A 127 -10.20 -10.31 -0.13
N LYS A 128 -10.21 -11.65 -0.17
CA LYS A 128 -8.98 -12.44 -0.05
C LYS A 128 -8.13 -12.35 -1.33
N LEU A 129 -6.82 -12.42 -1.15
CA LEU A 129 -5.83 -12.53 -2.21
C LEU A 129 -5.05 -13.83 -1.99
N GLU A 130 -5.14 -14.74 -2.96
CA GLU A 130 -4.42 -16.01 -2.95
C GLU A 130 -3.20 -15.86 -3.87
N LEU A 131 -1.98 -16.03 -3.33
CA LEU A 131 -0.72 -15.97 -4.07
C LEU A 131 -0.07 -17.34 -4.07
N LYS A 132 0.48 -17.77 -5.22
CA LYS A 132 1.04 -19.12 -5.38
C LYS A 132 2.57 -19.14 -5.18
N GLY A 133 3.30 -18.13 -5.64
CA GLY A 133 4.77 -18.04 -5.49
C GLY A 133 5.23 -17.38 -4.19
N LEU A 134 4.45 -16.43 -3.69
CA LEU A 134 4.60 -15.76 -2.39
C LEU A 134 4.05 -16.58 -1.21
N GLY A 135 3.50 -17.78 -1.49
CA GLY A 135 2.82 -18.66 -0.55
C GLY A 135 3.42 -18.61 0.85
N ALA A 136 2.69 -17.97 1.78
CA ALA A 136 2.99 -17.90 3.20
C ALA A 136 4.39 -17.40 3.62
N ARG A 137 5.14 -16.71 2.74
CA ARG A 137 6.40 -16.07 3.16
C ARG A 137 6.10 -14.69 3.74
N GLU A 138 5.71 -14.69 5.02
CA GLU A 138 5.79 -13.48 5.85
C GLU A 138 7.22 -12.94 5.73
N SER A 139 7.39 -11.64 5.48
CA SER A 139 8.73 -11.05 5.42
C SER A 139 9.50 -11.43 6.68
N PRO A 140 10.75 -11.91 6.60
CA PRO A 140 11.55 -12.20 7.79
C PRO A 140 11.64 -11.01 8.75
N TRP A 141 11.47 -9.81 8.21
CA TRP A 141 11.49 -8.54 8.92
C TRP A 141 10.17 -8.18 9.61
N MET A 142 9.05 -8.89 9.36
CA MET A 142 7.78 -8.61 10.04
C MET A 142 7.85 -8.83 11.55
N ARG A 143 8.71 -9.77 12.00
CA ARG A 143 8.87 -10.14 13.41
C ARG A 143 10.28 -9.89 13.95
N LYS A 144 11.17 -9.32 13.14
CA LYS A 144 12.58 -9.09 13.49
C LYS A 144 12.82 -7.59 13.68
N SER A 145 13.48 -7.22 14.77
CA SER A 145 13.93 -5.84 15.00
C SER A 145 15.05 -5.45 14.04
N PHE A 146 15.04 -4.20 13.59
CA PHE A 146 16.17 -3.65 12.82
C PHE A 146 17.33 -3.42 13.78
N THR A 147 18.47 -4.05 13.52
CA THR A 147 19.68 -3.80 14.31
C THR A 147 20.48 -2.65 13.73
N VAL A 148 21.44 -2.10 14.48
CA VAL A 148 22.25 -0.93 14.04
C VAL A 148 23.13 -1.25 12.81
N GLU A 149 23.28 -2.54 12.48
CA GLU A 149 24.11 -3.05 11.38
C GLU A 149 23.31 -3.40 10.12
N ASP A 150 21.96 -3.30 10.14
CA ASP A 150 21.05 -3.57 9.01
C ASP A 150 20.65 -2.29 8.26
#